data_AF-A0A5J5EI30-F1
#
_entry.id   AF-A0A5J5EI30-F1
#
_cell.length_a   1.000
_cell.length_b   1.000
_cell.length_c   1.000
_cell.angle_alpha   90.00
_cell.angle_beta   90.00
_cell.angle_gamma   90.00
#
_symmetry.space_group_name_H-M   'P 1'
#
loop_
_entity.id
_entity.type
_entity.pdbx_description
1 polymer ?
#
loop_
_entity_poly.entity_id
_entity_poly.type
_entity_poly.pdbx_seq_one_letter_code
_entity_poly.pdbx_strand_id
1 'polypeptide(L)'
;MVSFTRSTTVVRTILSASRIQSRTVYTTPRLLGNGSTRHGNDPEVLEKGKQSVLNKNKKDSKEQPHWHEELASESEAVIKAQRDEIEGSEADIAKLQLKTKKISESR
;
A
#
# COMPACT_ATOMS: atom_id res chain seq x y z
N MET A 1 6.97 33.52 81.55
CA MET A 1 5.94 32.71 80.85
C MET A 1 5.43 33.56 79.69
N VAL A 2 5.98 33.39 78.48
CA VAL A 2 5.55 34.11 77.27
C VAL A 2 5.55 33.10 76.13
N SER A 3 4.35 32.73 75.69
CA SER A 3 4.13 31.71 74.65
C SER A 3 4.00 32.39 73.30
N PHE A 4 4.92 32.08 72.37
CA PHE A 4 4.83 32.51 70.97
C PHE A 4 3.99 31.51 70.18
N THR A 5 2.79 31.90 69.77
CA THR A 5 1.94 31.14 68.84
C THR A 5 2.48 31.28 67.41
N ARG A 6 3.03 30.20 66.84
CA ARG A 6 3.40 30.13 65.43
C ARG A 6 2.14 29.97 64.56
N SER A 7 1.86 30.99 63.75
CA SER A 7 0.83 30.96 62.70
C SER A 7 1.36 30.17 61.49
N THR A 8 0.62 29.16 61.03
CA THR A 8 0.96 28.36 59.85
C THR A 8 0.21 28.90 58.62
N THR A 9 0.95 29.52 57.71
CA THR A 9 0.41 29.99 56.43
C THR A 9 0.32 28.83 55.44
N VAL A 10 -0.89 28.46 55.01
CA VAL A 10 -1.12 27.45 53.96
C VAL A 10 -1.02 28.13 52.59
N VAL A 11 -0.01 27.76 51.79
CA VAL A 11 0.12 28.21 50.41
C VAL A 11 -0.78 27.34 49.52
N ARG A 12 -1.83 27.94 48.94
CA ARG A 12 -2.66 27.29 47.91
C ARG A 12 -1.98 27.39 46.56
N THR A 13 -1.53 26.24 46.03
CA THR A 13 -1.01 26.13 44.67
C THR A 13 -2.18 26.10 43.67
N ILE A 14 -2.27 27.10 42.78
CA ILE A 14 -3.24 27.09 41.68
C ILE A 14 -2.63 26.28 40.54
N LEU A 15 -3.13 25.06 40.33
CA LEU A 15 -2.84 24.26 39.14
C LEU A 15 -3.58 24.89 37.95
N SER A 16 -2.86 25.71 37.16
CA SER A 16 -3.34 26.13 35.85
C SER A 16 -3.42 24.91 34.93
N ALA A 17 -4.64 24.44 34.66
CA ALA A 17 -4.88 23.38 33.69
C ALA A 17 -4.60 23.90 32.27
N SER A 18 -3.45 23.56 31.71
CA SER A 18 -3.14 23.78 30.30
C SER A 18 -4.13 22.99 29.45
N ARG A 19 -5.06 23.68 28.78
CA ARG A 19 -5.95 23.07 27.79
C ARG A 19 -5.13 22.70 26.56
N ILE A 20 -4.73 21.42 26.48
CA ILE A 20 -4.15 20.84 25.27
C ILE A 20 -5.25 20.86 24.20
N GLN A 21 -5.14 21.76 23.22
CA GLN A 21 -5.98 21.75 22.04
C GLN A 21 -5.52 20.61 21.13
N SER A 22 -6.15 19.45 21.27
CA SER A 22 -5.97 18.32 20.36
C SER A 22 -6.56 18.67 18.99
N ARG A 23 -5.70 18.98 18.02
CA ARG A 23 -6.08 19.07 16.61
C ARG A 23 -6.49 17.69 16.12
N THR A 24 -7.78 17.48 15.93
CA THR A 24 -8.33 16.27 15.32
C THR A 24 -8.09 16.35 13.81
N VAL A 25 -7.21 15.50 13.29
CA VAL A 25 -7.04 15.33 11.84
C VAL A 25 -8.12 14.36 11.37
N TYR A 26 -9.18 14.88 10.77
CA TYR A 26 -10.18 14.07 10.09
C TYR A 26 -9.60 13.61 8.76
N THR A 27 -8.99 12.44 8.75
CA THR A 27 -8.76 11.69 7.52
C THR A 27 -10.09 11.02 7.16
N THR A 28 -10.75 11.51 6.10
CA THR A 28 -11.82 10.76 5.45
C THR A 28 -11.16 9.58 4.74
N PRO A 29 -11.44 8.32 5.13
CA PRO A 29 -11.06 7.19 4.29
C PRO A 29 -11.77 7.41 2.95
N ARG A 30 -11.00 7.60 1.87
CA ARG A 30 -11.57 7.48 0.54
C ARG A 30 -12.04 6.05 0.43
N LEU A 31 -13.36 5.86 0.38
CA LEU A 31 -13.96 4.64 -0.11
C LEU A 31 -13.57 4.57 -1.61
N LEU A 32 -12.38 4.06 -1.90
CA LEU A 32 -12.08 3.54 -3.23
C LEU A 32 -13.10 2.41 -3.41
N GLY A 33 -14.10 2.65 -4.25
CA GLY A 33 -15.11 1.66 -4.58
C GLY A 33 -14.41 0.36 -4.90
N ASN A 34 -14.64 -0.61 -4.02
CA ASN A 34 -14.59 -2.05 -4.16
C ASN A 34 -13.54 -2.64 -5.13
N GLY A 35 -12.67 -3.51 -4.60
CA GLY A 35 -11.75 -4.38 -5.34
C GLY A 35 -12.42 -5.40 -6.28
N SER A 36 -13.24 -4.90 -7.21
CA SER A 36 -13.74 -5.61 -8.38
C SER A 36 -12.68 -5.54 -9.48
N THR A 37 -12.68 -6.55 -10.32
CA THR A 37 -11.86 -6.54 -11.54
C THR A 37 -12.35 -5.45 -12.48
N ARG A 38 -11.49 -5.03 -13.43
CA ARG A 38 -11.80 -3.96 -14.39
C ARG A 38 -13.02 -4.26 -15.29
N HIS A 39 -13.48 -5.51 -15.32
CA HIS A 39 -14.63 -5.97 -16.11
C HIS A 39 -15.91 -6.13 -15.27
N GLY A 40 -15.99 -5.47 -14.11
CA GLY A 40 -17.22 -5.49 -13.30
C GLY A 40 -17.60 -6.90 -12.81
N ASN A 41 -16.60 -7.77 -12.64
CA ASN A 41 -16.78 -9.16 -12.22
C ASN A 41 -17.69 -10.00 -13.15
N ASP A 42 -17.64 -9.74 -14.46
CA ASP A 42 -18.30 -10.56 -15.47
C ASP A 42 -17.82 -12.04 -15.39
N PRO A 43 -18.71 -13.00 -15.08
CA PRO A 43 -18.33 -14.39 -14.88
C PRO A 43 -17.70 -15.03 -16.12
N GLU A 44 -18.15 -14.68 -17.33
CA GLU A 44 -17.63 -15.33 -18.55
C GLU A 44 -16.18 -14.92 -18.81
N VAL A 45 -15.89 -13.62 -18.63
CA VAL A 45 -14.54 -13.07 -18.81
C VAL A 45 -13.59 -13.66 -17.77
N LEU A 46 -14.03 -13.75 -16.51
CA LEU A 46 -13.23 -14.31 -15.43
C LEU A 46 -12.94 -15.80 -15.63
N GLU A 47 -13.94 -16.58 -16.03
CA GLU A 47 -13.77 -18.00 -16.29
C GLU A 47 -12.78 -18.24 -17.44
N LYS A 48 -12.90 -17.48 -18.53
CA LYS A 48 -11.95 -17.55 -19.64
C LYS A 48 -10.50 -17.23 -19.20
N GLY A 49 -10.31 -16.16 -18.42
CA GLY A 49 -9.01 -15.80 -17.87
C GLY A 49 -8.44 -16.88 -16.97
N LYS A 50 -9.25 -17.42 -16.04
CA LYS A 50 -8.85 -18.54 -15.17
C LYS A 50 -8.46 -19.77 -15.98
N GLN A 51 -9.22 -20.12 -17.01
CA GLN A 51 -8.95 -21.30 -17.83
C GLN A 51 -7.66 -21.14 -18.65
N SER A 52 -7.36 -19.94 -19.14
CA SER A 52 -6.05 -19.65 -19.74
C SER A 52 -4.91 -19.82 -18.70
N VAL A 53 -5.08 -19.31 -17.47
CA VAL A 53 -4.10 -19.54 -16.38
C VAL A 53 -3.91 -21.02 -16.04
N LEU A 54 -4.97 -21.82 -16.07
CA LEU A 54 -4.86 -23.25 -15.82
C LEU A 54 -4.20 -23.97 -16.99
N ASN A 55 -4.53 -23.58 -18.23
CA ASN A 55 -3.95 -24.15 -19.44
C ASN A 55 -2.45 -23.88 -19.53
N LYS A 56 -1.99 -22.66 -19.21
CA LYS A 56 -0.56 -22.34 -19.25
C LYS A 56 0.27 -23.16 -18.25
N ASN A 57 -0.32 -23.53 -17.11
CA ASN A 57 0.34 -24.32 -16.08
C ASN A 57 0.33 -25.83 -16.37
N LYS A 58 -0.32 -26.28 -17.46
CA LYS A 58 -0.24 -27.68 -17.88
C LYS A 58 1.17 -28.00 -18.33
N LYS A 59 1.62 -29.22 -18.01
CA LYS A 59 2.99 -29.70 -18.27
C LYS A 59 3.41 -29.59 -19.74
N ASP A 60 2.46 -29.70 -20.66
CA ASP A 60 2.69 -29.67 -22.11
C ASP A 60 2.36 -28.32 -22.75
N SER A 61 2.13 -27.29 -21.92
CA SER A 61 1.78 -25.96 -22.40
C SER A 61 2.97 -25.28 -23.09
N LYS A 62 2.70 -24.69 -24.27
CA LYS A 62 3.62 -23.79 -24.98
C LYS A 62 3.28 -22.31 -24.77
N GLU A 63 2.25 -22.04 -23.97
CA GLU A 63 1.75 -20.68 -23.72
C GLU A 63 2.71 -19.95 -22.79
N GLN A 64 3.16 -18.76 -23.23
CA GLN A 64 4.06 -17.94 -22.44
C GLN A 64 3.31 -17.33 -21.25
N PRO A 65 3.96 -17.19 -20.09
CA PRO A 65 3.34 -16.54 -18.95
C PRO A 65 3.09 -15.06 -19.27
N HIS A 66 1.82 -14.70 -19.42
CA HIS A 66 1.40 -13.30 -19.60
C HIS A 66 0.55 -12.80 -18.42
N TRP A 67 0.48 -11.49 -18.29
CA TRP A 67 -0.37 -10.82 -17.31
C TRP A 67 -1.83 -10.88 -17.77
N HIS A 68 -2.74 -11.20 -16.84
CA HIS A 68 -4.19 -11.24 -17.07
C HIS A 68 -4.82 -10.03 -16.39
N GLU A 69 -5.11 -8.99 -17.17
CA GLU A 69 -5.73 -7.78 -16.66
C GLU A 69 -7.14 -8.04 -16.13
N GLU A 70 -7.81 -9.03 -16.72
CA GLU A 70 -9.17 -9.40 -16.38
C GLU A 70 -9.33 -10.03 -15.01
N LEU A 71 -8.26 -10.68 -14.52
CA LEU A 71 -8.19 -11.27 -13.19
C LEU A 71 -7.62 -10.33 -12.15
N ALA A 72 -6.95 -9.25 -12.58
CA ALA A 72 -6.34 -8.29 -11.68
C ALA A 72 -7.41 -7.42 -11.00
N SER A 73 -7.13 -7.03 -9.75
CA SER A 73 -7.90 -5.94 -9.12
C SER A 73 -7.70 -4.65 -9.91
N GLU A 74 -8.70 -3.77 -9.94
CA GLU A 74 -8.59 -2.46 -10.60
C GLU A 74 -7.36 -1.67 -10.14
N SER A 75 -7.06 -1.71 -8.84
CA SER A 75 -5.85 -1.10 -8.26
C SER A 75 -4.55 -1.70 -8.80
N GLU A 76 -4.50 -3.01 -9.02
CA GLU A 76 -3.32 -3.68 -9.58
C GLU A 76 -3.15 -3.38 -11.06
N ALA A 77 -4.25 -3.36 -11.83
CA ALA A 77 -4.23 -2.98 -13.24
C ALA A 77 -3.71 -1.55 -13.43
N VAL A 78 -4.11 -0.59 -12.60
CA VAL A 78 -3.61 0.79 -12.64
C VAL A 78 -2.10 0.86 -12.37
N ILE A 79 -1.62 0.18 -11.33
CA ILE A 79 -0.19 0.15 -11.00
C ILE A 79 0.61 -0.53 -12.11
N LYS A 80 0.02 -1.54 -12.76
CA LYS A 80 0.67 -2.25 -13.87
C LYS A 80 0.70 -1.41 -15.15
N ALA A 81 -0.36 -0.68 -15.46
CA ALA A 81 -0.37 0.27 -16.58
C ALA A 81 0.62 1.43 -16.36
N GLN A 82 0.89 1.81 -15.10
CA GLN A 82 1.90 2.81 -14.76
C GLN A 82 3.34 2.29 -14.81
N ARG A 83 3.54 0.97 -14.71
CA ARG A 83 4.87 0.36 -14.86
C ARG A 83 5.11 0.12 -16.34
N ASP A 84 6.22 0.65 -16.88
CA ASP A 84 6.68 0.31 -18.22
C ASP A 84 6.68 -1.21 -18.40
N GLU A 85 6.16 -1.69 -19.53
CA GLU A 85 6.05 -3.12 -19.83
C GLU A 85 7.44 -3.77 -19.82
N ILE A 86 7.66 -4.64 -18.83
CA ILE A 86 8.76 -5.58 -18.81
C ILE A 86 8.11 -6.93 -19.08
N GLU A 87 8.18 -7.38 -20.33
CA GLU A 87 7.60 -8.66 -20.75
C GLU A 87 8.32 -9.87 -20.14
N GLY A 88 9.38 -9.63 -19.35
CA GLY A 88 10.14 -10.68 -18.68
C GLY A 88 10.99 -11.49 -19.65
N SER A 89 11.21 -10.99 -20.87
CA SER A 89 12.15 -11.59 -21.80
C SER A 89 13.56 -11.62 -21.17
N GLU A 90 14.37 -12.60 -21.56
CA GLU A 90 15.75 -12.72 -21.07
C GLU A 90 16.57 -11.44 -21.34
N ALA A 91 16.28 -10.77 -22.46
CA ALA A 91 16.86 -9.48 -22.81
C ALA A 91 16.45 -8.35 -21.85
N ASP A 92 15.20 -8.33 -21.38
CA ASP A 92 14.73 -7.29 -20.46
C ASP A 92 15.20 -7.52 -19.03
N ILE A 93 15.31 -8.79 -18.61
CA ILE A 93 15.96 -9.17 -17.35
C ILE A 93 17.43 -8.76 -17.36
N ALA A 94 18.15 -8.99 -18.47
CA ALA A 94 19.54 -8.56 -18.63
C ALA A 94 19.67 -7.02 -18.56
N LYS A 95 18.78 -6.26 -19.21
CA LYS A 95 18.74 -4.79 -19.10
C LYS A 95 18.51 -4.33 -17.66
N LEU A 96 17.63 -4.98 -16.90
CA LEU A 96 17.38 -4.68 -15.49
C LEU A 96 18.60 -4.96 -14.61
N GLN A 97 19.28 -6.07 -14.84
CA GLN A 97 20.52 -6.42 -14.12
C GLN A 97 21.63 -5.40 -14.41
N LEU A 98 21.78 -4.97 -15.66
CA LEU A 98 22.73 -3.92 -16.05
C LEU A 98 22.41 -2.57 -15.41
N LYS A 99 21.14 -2.15 -15.40
CA LYS A 99 20.70 -0.93 -14.71
C LYS A 99 21.02 -0.99 -13.21
N THR A 100 20.73 -2.12 -12.57
CA THR A 100 21.04 -2.34 -11.14
C THR A 100 22.55 -2.23 -10.86
N LYS A 101 23.38 -2.87 -11.70
CA LYS A 101 24.83 -2.80 -11.59
C LYS A 101 25.34 -1.35 -11.72
N LYS A 102 24.86 -0.60 -12.71
CA LYS A 102 25.23 0.81 -12.90
C LYS A 102 24.86 1.69 -11.71
N ILE A 103 23.69 1.47 -11.10
CA ILE A 103 23.27 2.20 -9.89
C ILE A 103 24.19 1.86 -8.70
N SER A 104 24.61 0.60 -8.57
CA SER A 104 25.52 0.18 -7.50
C SER A 104 26.93 0.74 -7.65
N GLU A 105 27.42 0.91 -8.88
CA GLU A 105 28.75 1.47 -9.17
C GLU A 105 28.78 3.01 -9.10
N SER A 106 27.62 3.66 -9.28
CA SER A 106 27.46 5.11 -9.17
C SER A 106 27.34 5.60 -7.72
N ARG A 107 27.31 4.69 -6.74
CA ARG A 107 27.10 4.99 -5.32
C ARG A 107 28.40 4.80 -4.55
#